data_AF-A0A7S0WYK6-F1
#
_entry.id   AF-A0A7S0WYK6-F1
#
_cell.length_a   1.000
_cell.length_b   1.000
_cell.length_c   1.000
_cell.angle_alpha   90.00
_cell.angle_beta   90.00
_cell.angle_gamma   90.00
#
_symmetry.space_group_name_H-M   'P 1'
#
loop_
_entity.id
_entity.type
_entity.pdbx_description
1 polymer ?
#
loop_
_entity_poly.entity_id
_entity_poly.type
_entity_poly.pdbx_seq_one_letter_code
_entity_poly.pdbx_strand_id
1 'polypeptide(L)'
;QVVPVNLSRRSPSYEMRLAKYAKRGFEVAVPGLDRASVTPLLLELPFSRVQGLARLLLLEQLATPEARARYRQQRAMRTGTSAATKPYSSDFARKWRLAAMARNPWMSERMEELCGGVDASDYSVVFLPWGPGFDASKAARIMATKDKLLNSSYLNKSRPYALHPCVWGRAEDVLKDCHPSDPAPPPGTDPAVFAGYVSGPLAFIEDDPGRQMIG
;
A
#
# COMPACT_ATOMS: atom_id res chain seq x y z
N GLN A 1 27.70 9.72 3.22
CA GLN A 1 27.73 8.62 4.22
C GLN A 1 27.13 7.39 3.55
N VAL A 2 27.80 6.24 3.61
CA VAL A 2 27.46 5.05 2.82
C VAL A 2 26.73 4.02 3.70
N VAL A 3 25.61 3.47 3.21
CA VAL A 3 24.85 2.42 3.89
C VAL A 3 25.09 1.07 3.17
N PRO A 4 25.65 0.05 3.84
CA PRO A 4 25.83 -1.27 3.24
C PRO A 4 24.49 -2.01 3.10
N VAL A 5 24.26 -2.65 1.96
CA VAL A 5 23.06 -3.49 1.74
C VAL A 5 23.19 -4.80 2.50
N ASN A 6 22.21 -5.10 3.34
CA ASN A 6 22.07 -6.40 3.97
C ASN A 6 20.99 -7.22 3.21
N LEU A 7 21.45 -8.19 2.42
CA LEU A 7 20.59 -9.06 1.61
C LEU A 7 19.84 -10.13 2.42
N SER A 8 20.22 -10.38 3.69
CA SER A 8 19.50 -11.32 4.56
C SER A 8 18.25 -10.71 5.20
N ARG A 9 18.07 -9.38 5.15
CA ARG A 9 16.85 -8.72 5.62
C ARG A 9 15.75 -8.78 4.57
N ARG A 10 14.80 -9.71 4.72
CA ARG A 10 13.56 -9.79 3.91
C ARG A 10 12.40 -9.01 4.52
N SER A 11 12.61 -7.75 4.89
CA SER A 11 11.45 -6.91 5.26
C SER A 11 10.79 -6.39 3.98
N PRO A 12 9.45 -6.45 3.82
CA PRO A 12 8.75 -5.98 2.62
C PRO A 12 9.07 -4.53 2.23
N SER A 13 9.48 -3.71 3.20
CA SER A 13 9.79 -2.30 3.02
C SER A 13 11.28 -1.95 2.96
N TYR A 14 12.18 -2.92 2.91
CA TYR A 14 13.62 -2.62 3.01
C TYR A 14 14.08 -1.72 1.87
N GLU A 15 13.72 -2.09 0.64
CA GLU A 15 14.08 -1.40 -0.58
C GLU A 15 13.46 0.00 -0.63
N MET A 16 12.20 0.13 -0.17
CA MET A 16 11.51 1.41 -0.09
C MET A 16 12.18 2.37 0.90
N ARG A 17 12.60 1.85 2.07
CA ARG A 17 13.36 2.63 3.05
C ARG A 17 14.68 3.11 2.48
N LEU A 18 15.43 2.22 1.81
CA LEU A 18 16.68 2.59 1.16
C LEU A 18 16.49 3.66 0.08
N ALA A 19 15.48 3.51 -0.80
CA ALA A 19 15.16 4.53 -1.80
C ALA A 19 14.77 5.89 -1.16
N LYS A 20 14.07 5.87 -0.03
CA LYS A 20 13.76 7.10 0.73
C LYS A 20 15.02 7.76 1.32
N TYR A 21 15.99 6.98 1.78
CA TYR A 21 17.30 7.51 2.19
C TYR A 21 18.11 8.02 1.00
N ALA A 22 18.01 7.38 -0.17
CA ALA A 22 18.65 7.85 -1.40
C ALA A 22 18.17 9.26 -1.79
N LYS A 23 16.85 9.52 -1.70
CA LYS A 23 16.27 10.87 -1.89
C LYS A 23 16.82 11.93 -0.91
N ARG A 24 17.42 11.52 0.21
CA ARG A 24 18.05 12.41 1.22
C ARG A 24 19.56 12.55 1.04
N GLY A 25 20.12 12.04 -0.06
CA GLY A 25 21.55 12.13 -0.38
C GLY A 25 22.40 11.00 0.21
N PHE A 26 21.80 9.90 0.65
CA PHE A 26 22.54 8.70 1.05
C PHE A 26 22.75 7.77 -0.14
N GLU A 27 23.91 7.13 -0.20
CA GLU A 27 24.18 6.14 -1.24
C GLU A 27 24.21 4.74 -0.64
N VAL A 28 23.71 3.80 -1.44
CA VAL A 28 23.58 2.40 -1.07
C VAL A 28 24.74 1.65 -1.73
N ALA A 29 25.69 1.16 -0.94
CA ALA A 29 26.82 0.39 -1.46
C ALA A 29 26.44 -1.08 -1.63
N VAL A 30 26.61 -1.56 -2.86
CA VAL A 30 26.43 -2.97 -3.23
C VAL A 30 27.78 -3.49 -3.73
N PRO A 31 28.55 -4.18 -2.89
CA PRO A 31 29.84 -4.75 -3.29
C PRO A 31 29.69 -5.69 -4.49
N GLY A 32 30.53 -5.53 -5.51
CA GLY A 32 30.53 -6.40 -6.69
C GLY A 32 29.44 -6.11 -7.72
N LEU A 33 28.68 -5.01 -7.58
CA LEU A 33 27.71 -4.59 -8.59
C LEU A 33 28.41 -3.99 -9.81
N ASP A 34 28.35 -4.68 -10.94
CA ASP A 34 28.68 -4.11 -12.24
C ASP A 34 27.40 -3.61 -12.93
N ARG A 35 27.29 -2.29 -13.10
CA ARG A 35 26.14 -1.65 -13.76
C ARG A 35 26.02 -2.01 -15.25
N ALA A 36 27.11 -2.37 -15.92
CA ALA A 36 27.09 -2.73 -17.34
C ALA A 36 26.43 -4.11 -17.57
N SER A 37 26.50 -4.99 -16.56
CA SER A 37 25.88 -6.31 -16.60
C SER A 37 24.35 -6.30 -16.40
N VAL A 38 23.77 -5.16 -15.97
CA VAL A 38 22.33 -5.06 -15.68
C VAL A 38 21.54 -5.07 -16.98
N THR A 39 20.66 -6.06 -17.12
CA THR A 39 19.82 -6.19 -18.32
C THR A 39 18.78 -5.06 -18.40
N PRO A 40 18.65 -4.36 -19.55
CA PRO A 40 17.64 -3.32 -19.73
C PRO A 40 16.19 -3.80 -19.54
N LEU A 41 15.95 -5.10 -19.71
CA LEU A 41 14.65 -5.77 -19.50
C LEU A 41 14.10 -5.61 -18.07
N LEU A 42 14.94 -5.24 -17.10
CA LEU A 42 14.50 -4.94 -15.74
C LEU A 42 13.42 -3.85 -15.70
N LEU A 43 13.51 -2.85 -16.59
CA LEU A 43 12.53 -1.76 -16.72
C LEU A 43 11.17 -2.21 -17.27
N GLU A 44 11.09 -3.43 -17.78
CA GLU A 44 9.88 -3.97 -18.39
C GLU A 44 9.06 -4.79 -17.39
N LEU A 45 9.68 -5.22 -16.29
CA LEU A 45 9.02 -6.02 -15.26
C LEU A 45 8.00 -5.18 -14.48
N PRO A 46 6.85 -5.78 -14.12
CA PRO A 46 5.89 -5.09 -13.27
C PRO A 46 6.52 -4.90 -11.88
N PHE A 47 6.45 -3.68 -11.35
CA PHE A 47 7.03 -3.32 -10.05
C PHE A 47 6.71 -4.31 -8.92
N SER A 48 5.50 -4.90 -8.92
CA SER A 48 5.07 -5.90 -7.94
C SER A 48 5.82 -7.24 -7.99
N ARG A 49 6.50 -7.56 -9.10
CA ARG A 49 7.30 -8.78 -9.25
C ARG A 49 8.79 -8.57 -9.02
N VAL A 50 9.22 -7.32 -8.84
CA VAL A 50 10.64 -6.98 -8.66
C VAL A 50 10.94 -6.86 -7.18
N GLN A 51 12.00 -7.51 -6.70
CA GLN A 51 12.42 -7.50 -5.29
C GLN A 51 13.94 -7.30 -5.17
N GLY A 52 14.44 -6.89 -4.01
CA GLY A 52 15.87 -6.73 -3.74
C GLY A 52 16.55 -5.68 -4.62
N LEU A 53 17.77 -5.99 -5.07
CA LEU A 53 18.59 -5.10 -5.89
C LEU A 53 17.88 -4.66 -7.19
N ALA A 54 17.16 -5.58 -7.83
CA ALA A 54 16.38 -5.30 -9.02
C ALA A 54 15.33 -4.20 -8.76
N ARG A 55 14.70 -4.21 -7.57
CA ARG A 55 13.70 -3.21 -7.17
C ARG A 55 14.37 -1.87 -6.89
N LEU A 56 15.56 -1.87 -6.29
CA LEU A 56 16.35 -0.65 -6.05
C LEU A 56 16.79 0.03 -7.34
N LEU A 57 17.31 -0.73 -8.31
CA LEU A 57 17.70 -0.21 -9.62
C LEU A 57 16.49 0.36 -10.38
N LEU A 58 15.34 -0.30 -10.29
CA LEU A 58 14.10 0.22 -10.87
C LEU A 58 13.64 1.52 -10.17
N LEU A 59 13.78 1.61 -8.84
CA LEU A 59 13.46 2.82 -8.08
C LEU A 59 14.39 4.00 -8.41
N GLU A 60 15.68 3.74 -8.64
CA GLU A 60 16.67 4.73 -9.09
C GLU A 60 16.25 5.33 -10.45
N GLN A 61 15.85 4.48 -11.40
CA GLN A 61 15.42 4.91 -12.73
C GLN A 61 14.07 5.65 -12.70
N LEU A 62 13.22 5.37 -11.71
CA LEU A 62 11.90 5.98 -11.53
C LEU A 62 11.90 7.19 -10.58
N ALA A 63 13.08 7.77 -10.32
CA ALA A 63 13.23 8.93 -9.42
C ALA A 63 12.44 10.16 -9.90
N THR A 64 12.38 10.42 -11.21
CA THR A 64 11.69 11.59 -11.77
C THR A 64 10.24 11.30 -12.17
N PRO A 65 9.33 12.29 -12.06
CA PRO A 65 7.93 12.12 -12.48
C PRO A 65 7.79 11.78 -13.97
N GLU A 66 8.68 12.32 -14.81
CA GLU A 66 8.73 12.01 -16.24
C GLU A 66 9.09 10.55 -16.51
N ALA A 67 10.09 10.01 -15.82
CA ALA A 67 10.46 8.60 -15.93
C ALA A 67 9.32 7.68 -15.50
N ARG A 68 8.60 8.05 -14.42
CA ARG A 68 7.39 7.34 -13.98
C ARG A 68 6.27 7.37 -15.02
N ALA A 69 6.07 8.50 -15.70
CA ALA A 69 5.09 8.63 -16.77
C ALA A 69 5.45 7.72 -17.96
N ARG A 70 6.72 7.74 -18.39
CA ARG A 70 7.23 6.88 -19.48
C ARG A 70 7.10 5.40 -19.15
N TYR A 71 7.47 4.97 -17.94
CA TYR A 71 7.32 3.58 -17.49
C TYR A 71 5.85 3.11 -17.54
N ARG A 72 4.89 3.96 -17.10
CA ARG A 72 3.46 3.65 -17.19
C ARG A 72 2.98 3.53 -18.64
N GLN A 73 3.39 4.46 -19.50
CA GLN A 73 3.01 4.46 -20.92
C GLN A 73 3.54 3.21 -21.64
N GLN A 74 4.82 2.89 -21.48
CA GLN A 74 5.44 1.71 -22.07
C GLN A 74 4.74 0.41 -21.61
N ARG A 75 4.39 0.32 -20.32
CA ARG A 75 3.66 -0.83 -19.79
C ARG A 75 2.23 -0.94 -20.32
N ALA A 76 1.52 0.19 -20.44
CA ALA A 76 0.17 0.24 -21.01
C ALA A 76 0.15 -0.22 -22.47
N MET A 77 1.10 0.26 -23.28
CA MET A 77 1.26 -0.16 -24.68
C MET A 77 1.51 -1.66 -24.81
N ARG A 78 2.34 -2.24 -23.93
CA ARG A 78 2.71 -3.66 -23.98
C ARG A 78 1.63 -4.61 -23.48
N THR A 79 0.90 -4.21 -22.44
CA THR A 79 -0.15 -5.06 -21.83
C THR A 79 -1.46 -5.02 -22.64
N GLY A 80 -1.48 -4.28 -23.76
CA GLY A 80 -2.70 -4.04 -24.55
C GLY A 80 -3.79 -3.27 -23.79
N THR A 81 -3.49 -2.83 -22.56
CA THR A 81 -4.38 -2.04 -21.74
C THR A 81 -4.24 -0.62 -22.20
N SER A 82 -4.95 -0.26 -23.26
CA SER A 82 -5.04 1.13 -23.67
C SER A 82 -5.45 1.97 -22.45
N ALA A 83 -4.88 3.17 -22.29
CA ALA A 83 -5.27 4.08 -21.20
C ALA A 83 -6.79 4.38 -21.18
N ALA A 84 -7.51 4.01 -22.26
CA ALA A 84 -8.94 4.19 -22.49
C ALA A 84 -9.81 3.00 -22.04
N THR A 85 -9.29 1.78 -21.86
CA THR A 85 -10.10 0.60 -21.50
C THR A 85 -9.94 0.26 -20.01
N LYS A 86 -10.60 1.00 -19.13
CA LYS A 86 -10.91 0.52 -17.78
C LYS A 86 -12.34 -0.02 -17.76
N PRO A 87 -12.61 -1.23 -17.22
CA PRO A 87 -13.95 -1.78 -17.19
C PRO A 87 -14.90 -0.85 -16.45
N TYR A 88 -15.97 -0.50 -17.17
CA TYR A 88 -17.10 0.31 -16.73
C TYR A 88 -17.92 -0.50 -15.71
N SER A 89 -17.59 -0.44 -14.44
CA SER A 89 -18.56 -0.41 -13.33
C SER A 89 -17.80 -0.22 -12.02
N SER A 90 -18.33 0.61 -11.12
CA SER A 90 -17.75 1.09 -9.85
C SER A 90 -16.74 2.25 -9.88
N ASP A 91 -16.08 2.52 -11.02
CA ASP A 91 -14.97 3.50 -11.03
C ASP A 91 -15.40 4.97 -11.18
N PHE A 92 -16.61 5.28 -11.67
CA PHE A 92 -17.02 6.66 -11.97
C PHE A 92 -17.20 7.51 -10.70
N ALA A 93 -17.88 6.98 -9.68
CA ALA A 93 -18.06 7.67 -8.39
C ALA A 93 -16.76 7.74 -7.58
N ARG A 94 -15.91 6.70 -7.68
CA ARG A 94 -14.57 6.69 -7.09
C ARG A 94 -13.69 7.74 -7.75
N LYS A 95 -13.69 7.82 -9.08
CA LYS A 95 -12.94 8.77 -9.90
C LYS A 95 -13.44 10.20 -9.71
N TRP A 96 -14.74 10.45 -9.52
CA TRP A 96 -15.26 11.80 -9.19
C TRP A 96 -14.89 12.26 -7.78
N ARG A 97 -14.93 11.37 -6.76
CA ARG A 97 -14.45 11.70 -5.40
C ARG A 97 -12.93 11.83 -5.34
N LEU A 98 -12.19 10.99 -6.06
CA LEU A 98 -10.75 11.12 -6.25
C LEU A 98 -10.39 12.39 -7.01
N ALA A 99 -11.11 12.72 -8.09
CA ALA A 99 -10.89 13.93 -8.88
C ALA A 99 -11.24 15.19 -8.08
N ALA A 100 -12.29 15.14 -7.26
CA ALA A 100 -12.63 16.21 -6.32
C ALA A 100 -11.57 16.37 -5.22
N MET A 101 -10.94 15.28 -4.76
CA MET A 101 -9.78 15.36 -3.86
C MET A 101 -8.51 15.85 -4.60
N ALA A 102 -8.28 15.40 -5.84
CA ALA A 102 -7.14 15.75 -6.68
C ALA A 102 -7.23 17.16 -7.29
N ARG A 103 -8.35 17.86 -7.13
CA ARG A 103 -8.44 19.32 -7.39
C ARG A 103 -7.51 20.12 -6.49
N ASN A 104 -7.11 19.57 -5.34
CA ASN A 104 -6.03 20.13 -4.54
C ASN A 104 -4.70 19.61 -5.11
N PRO A 105 -3.80 20.48 -5.61
CA PRO A 105 -2.49 20.07 -6.14
C PRO A 105 -1.68 19.23 -5.14
N TRP A 106 -1.80 19.57 -3.85
CA TRP A 106 -1.20 18.84 -2.73
C TRP A 106 -1.71 17.39 -2.61
N MET A 107 -3.01 17.17 -2.84
CA MET A 107 -3.60 15.83 -2.78
C MET A 107 -3.30 15.02 -4.04
N SER A 108 -3.24 15.63 -5.22
CA SER A 108 -2.92 14.88 -6.45
C SER A 108 -1.52 14.28 -6.41
N GLU A 109 -0.55 15.03 -5.89
CA GLU A 109 0.84 14.57 -5.74
C GLU A 109 0.93 13.43 -4.71
N ARG A 110 0.31 13.60 -3.54
CA ARG A 110 0.23 12.56 -2.50
C ARG A 110 -0.50 11.32 -2.98
N MET A 111 -1.56 11.46 -3.76
CA MET A 111 -2.37 10.34 -4.20
C MET A 111 -1.64 9.46 -5.22
N GLU A 112 -0.76 10.05 -6.02
CA GLU A 112 0.13 9.29 -6.91
C GLU A 112 1.19 8.49 -6.13
N GLU A 113 1.74 9.05 -5.04
CA GLU A 113 2.61 8.34 -4.10
C GLU A 113 1.89 7.15 -3.44
N LEU A 114 0.59 7.29 -3.14
CA LEU A 114 -0.14 6.43 -2.22
C LEU A 114 -1.06 5.38 -2.91
N CYS A 115 -1.50 5.59 -4.14
CA CYS A 115 -2.40 4.67 -4.87
C CYS A 115 -1.67 3.57 -5.67
N GLY A 116 -0.51 3.11 -5.18
CA GLY A 116 0.29 2.09 -5.86
C GLY A 116 1.29 2.66 -6.88
N GLY A 117 1.71 3.91 -6.69
CA GLY A 117 2.94 4.40 -7.28
C GLY A 117 4.15 3.61 -6.76
N VAL A 118 5.29 3.80 -7.42
CA VAL A 118 6.58 3.18 -7.09
C VAL A 118 6.99 3.39 -5.62
N ASP A 119 6.45 4.43 -4.98
CA ASP A 119 6.72 4.86 -3.59
C ASP A 119 5.67 4.37 -2.56
N ALA A 120 4.64 3.61 -2.98
CA ALA A 120 3.64 3.11 -2.05
C ALA A 120 4.27 2.09 -1.09
N SER A 121 4.09 2.30 0.23
CA SER A 121 4.58 1.35 1.23
C SER A 121 3.75 0.08 1.20
N ASP A 122 4.43 -1.08 1.19
CA ASP A 122 3.80 -2.41 1.19
C ASP A 122 2.90 -2.65 2.44
N TYR A 123 2.90 -1.75 3.44
CA TYR A 123 2.05 -1.80 4.65
C TYR A 123 0.71 -1.07 4.54
N SER A 124 0.45 -0.27 3.51
CA SER A 124 -0.76 0.56 3.48
C SER A 124 -1.95 -0.19 2.89
N VAL A 125 -2.74 -0.86 3.75
CA VAL A 125 -4.05 -1.43 3.36
C VAL A 125 -5.09 -0.31 3.15
N VAL A 126 -4.97 0.79 3.91
CA VAL A 126 -5.90 1.92 3.84
C VAL A 126 -5.17 3.25 3.78
N PHE A 127 -5.58 4.10 2.83
CA PHE A 127 -5.13 5.48 2.77
C PHE A 127 -5.99 6.39 3.66
N LEU A 128 -5.32 7.06 4.61
CA LEU A 128 -5.87 8.10 5.46
C LEU A 128 -5.38 9.47 4.98
N PRO A 129 -6.25 10.30 4.36
CA PRO A 129 -5.85 11.65 3.97
C PRO A 129 -5.71 12.53 5.21
N TRP A 130 -4.70 13.38 5.19
CA TRP A 130 -4.39 14.35 6.24
C TRP A 130 -4.02 15.70 5.60
N GLY A 131 -3.79 16.76 6.37
CA GLY A 131 -3.34 18.06 5.85
C GLY A 131 -4.44 19.14 5.83
N PRO A 132 -4.16 20.31 5.21
CA PRO A 132 -5.08 21.45 5.22
C PRO A 132 -6.46 21.08 4.63
N GLY A 133 -7.53 21.31 5.39
CA GLY A 133 -8.91 20.98 4.98
C GLY A 133 -9.32 19.52 5.19
N PHE A 134 -8.48 18.71 5.86
CA PHE A 134 -8.77 17.36 6.31
C PHE A 134 -8.77 17.27 7.84
N ASP A 135 -9.96 17.40 8.42
CA ASP A 135 -10.16 17.22 9.86
C ASP A 135 -10.34 15.74 10.22
N ALA A 136 -10.12 15.40 11.50
CA ALA A 136 -10.35 14.06 12.03
C ALA A 136 -11.75 13.53 11.71
N SER A 137 -12.78 14.38 11.80
CA SER A 137 -14.17 14.04 11.45
C SER A 137 -14.34 13.66 9.98
N LYS A 138 -13.59 14.31 9.08
CA LYS A 138 -13.62 14.01 7.64
C LYS A 138 -12.92 12.69 7.35
N ALA A 139 -11.78 12.47 7.97
CA ALA A 139 -11.03 11.22 7.92
C ALA A 139 -11.89 10.04 8.41
N ALA A 140 -12.52 10.18 9.59
CA ALA A 140 -13.44 9.18 10.15
C ALA A 140 -14.62 8.91 9.20
N ARG A 141 -15.23 9.96 8.61
CA ARG A 141 -16.32 9.79 7.63
C ARG A 141 -15.89 9.02 6.39
N ILE A 142 -14.69 9.29 5.87
CA ILE A 142 -14.13 8.58 4.71
C ILE A 142 -13.93 7.10 5.05
N MET A 143 -13.35 6.80 6.21
CA MET A 143 -13.15 5.42 6.67
C MET A 143 -14.49 4.71 6.88
N ALA A 144 -15.45 5.34 7.56
CA ALA A 144 -16.81 4.81 7.74
C ALA A 144 -17.51 4.50 6.41
N THR A 145 -17.34 5.36 5.41
CA THR A 145 -17.94 5.15 4.09
C THR A 145 -17.28 3.98 3.36
N LYS A 146 -15.95 3.86 3.43
CA LYS A 146 -15.21 2.75 2.84
C LYS A 146 -15.59 1.42 3.49
N ASP A 147 -15.66 1.42 4.81
CA ASP A 147 -16.02 0.25 5.61
C ASP A 147 -17.41 -0.29 5.26
N LYS A 148 -18.42 0.59 5.28
CA LYS A 148 -19.79 0.24 4.87
C LYS A 148 -19.85 -0.28 3.43
N LEU A 149 -19.07 0.30 2.52
CA LEU A 149 -19.04 -0.12 1.12
C LEU A 149 -18.40 -1.50 0.96
N LEU A 150 -17.31 -1.78 1.67
CA LEU A 150 -16.63 -3.07 1.67
C LEU A 150 -17.53 -4.19 2.21
N ASN A 151 -18.28 -3.91 3.27
CA ASN A 151 -19.18 -4.86 3.92
C ASN A 151 -20.62 -4.81 3.36
N SER A 152 -20.88 -3.99 2.34
CA SER A 152 -22.20 -3.95 1.69
C SER A 152 -22.47 -5.20 0.86
N SER A 153 -23.74 -5.61 0.76
CA SER A 153 -24.18 -6.71 -0.10
C SER A 153 -23.87 -6.50 -1.59
N TYR A 154 -23.59 -5.25 -2.00
CA TYR A 154 -23.19 -4.94 -3.36
C TYR A 154 -21.77 -5.44 -3.69
N LEU A 155 -20.80 -5.17 -2.81
CA LEU A 155 -19.41 -5.54 -3.03
C LEU A 155 -19.08 -6.91 -2.43
N ASN A 156 -19.71 -7.25 -1.30
CA ASN A 156 -19.51 -8.50 -0.59
C ASN A 156 -20.73 -9.43 -0.76
N LYS A 157 -20.85 -10.04 -1.95
CA LYS A 157 -21.98 -10.92 -2.29
C LYS A 157 -21.87 -12.33 -1.74
N SER A 158 -20.66 -12.78 -1.37
CA SER A 158 -20.37 -14.19 -1.11
C SER A 158 -19.85 -14.49 0.29
N ARG A 159 -19.42 -13.49 1.07
CA ARG A 159 -18.87 -13.73 2.41
C ARG A 159 -19.91 -13.43 3.49
N PRO A 160 -20.16 -14.37 4.42
CA PRO A 160 -21.10 -14.18 5.52
C PRO A 160 -20.51 -13.42 6.72
N TYR A 161 -19.24 -13.02 6.65
CA TYR A 161 -18.52 -12.26 7.69
C TYR A 161 -18.10 -10.87 7.19
N ALA A 162 -17.97 -9.94 8.13
CA ALA A 162 -17.49 -8.58 7.87
C ALA A 162 -15.96 -8.51 8.03
N LEU A 163 -15.32 -7.67 7.21
CA LEU A 163 -13.89 -7.35 7.34
C LEU A 163 -13.73 -5.84 7.42
N HIS A 164 -13.25 -5.37 8.57
CA HIS A 164 -13.05 -3.96 8.85
C HIS A 164 -11.59 -3.58 8.56
N PRO A 165 -11.32 -2.67 7.61
CA PRO A 165 -9.96 -2.34 7.22
C PRO A 165 -9.28 -1.40 8.23
N CYS A 166 -10.07 -0.68 9.03
CA CYS A 166 -9.60 0.14 10.13
C CYS A 166 -10.72 0.34 11.15
N VAL A 167 -10.34 0.57 12.40
CA VAL A 167 -11.25 0.82 13.51
C VAL A 167 -10.89 2.18 14.13
N TRP A 168 -11.89 2.98 14.50
CA TRP A 168 -11.69 4.30 15.10
C TRP A 168 -12.79 4.59 16.12
N GLY A 169 -12.45 5.32 17.19
CA GLY A 169 -13.39 5.61 18.27
C GLY A 169 -12.67 6.04 19.54
N ARG A 170 -13.36 5.96 20.68
CA ARG A 170 -12.72 6.12 21.98
C ARG A 170 -11.85 4.90 22.24
N ALA A 171 -10.69 5.11 22.88
CA ALA A 171 -9.76 4.02 23.18
C ALA A 171 -10.44 2.85 23.91
N GLU A 172 -11.35 3.14 24.83
CA GLU A 172 -12.13 2.13 25.57
C GLU A 172 -12.96 1.22 24.65
N ASP A 173 -13.57 1.78 23.62
CA ASP A 173 -14.40 1.04 22.66
C ASP A 173 -13.51 0.21 21.72
N VAL A 174 -12.34 0.74 21.34
CA VAL A 174 -11.35 0.07 20.46
C VAL A 174 -10.64 -1.10 21.14
N LEU A 175 -10.31 -0.96 22.43
CA LEU A 175 -9.58 -1.98 23.17
C LEU A 175 -10.45 -3.20 23.52
N LYS A 176 -11.76 -3.01 23.71
CA LYS A 176 -12.69 -4.09 24.06
C LYS A 176 -13.11 -4.89 22.83
N ASP A 177 -13.95 -4.28 22.00
CA ASP A 177 -14.43 -4.79 20.72
C ASP A 177 -15.26 -3.67 20.09
N CYS A 178 -14.89 -3.25 18.87
CA CYS A 178 -15.60 -2.19 18.17
C CYS A 178 -16.81 -2.68 17.37
N HIS A 179 -16.89 -3.98 17.11
CA HIS A 179 -17.93 -4.56 16.26
C HIS A 179 -18.52 -5.85 16.86
N PRO A 180 -19.08 -5.80 18.09
CA PRO A 180 -19.63 -6.98 18.75
C PRO A 180 -20.85 -7.57 18.04
N SER A 181 -21.48 -6.81 17.15
CA SER A 181 -22.66 -7.21 16.38
C SER A 181 -22.33 -7.93 15.08
N ASP A 182 -21.05 -8.04 14.71
CA ASP A 182 -20.65 -8.65 13.45
C ASP A 182 -20.83 -10.17 13.48
N PRO A 183 -21.24 -10.77 12.34
CA PRO A 183 -21.37 -12.21 12.25
C PRO A 183 -19.99 -12.88 12.32
N ALA A 184 -19.87 -13.88 13.20
CA ALA A 184 -18.70 -14.72 13.28
C ALA A 184 -18.47 -15.49 11.95
N PRO A 185 -17.21 -15.69 11.53
CA PRO A 185 -16.93 -16.48 10.33
C PRO A 185 -17.41 -17.94 10.51
N PRO A 186 -18.02 -18.55 9.49
CA PRO A 186 -18.57 -19.89 9.60
C PRO A 186 -17.44 -20.92 9.77
N PRO A 187 -17.72 -22.03 10.49
CA PRO A 187 -16.78 -23.12 10.66
C PRO A 187 -16.46 -23.74 9.29
N GLY A 188 -15.18 -23.76 8.90
CA GLY A 188 -14.72 -24.22 7.59
C GLY A 188 -14.23 -23.12 6.64
N THR A 189 -14.23 -21.86 7.07
CA THR A 189 -13.56 -20.79 6.32
C THR A 189 -12.04 -21.00 6.34
N ASP A 190 -11.39 -20.85 5.19
CA ASP A 190 -9.94 -21.04 5.06
C ASP A 190 -9.17 -20.07 6.00
N PRO A 191 -8.38 -20.59 6.96
CA PRO A 191 -7.62 -19.75 7.90
C PRO A 191 -6.60 -18.84 7.19
N ALA A 192 -6.16 -19.18 5.97
CA ALA A 192 -5.26 -18.33 5.20
C ALA A 192 -5.86 -16.96 4.87
N VAL A 193 -7.20 -16.86 4.78
CA VAL A 193 -7.90 -15.59 4.56
C VAL A 193 -7.74 -14.63 5.74
N PHE A 194 -7.62 -15.17 6.95
CA PHE A 194 -7.50 -14.40 8.20
C PHE A 194 -6.06 -14.18 8.66
N ALA A 195 -5.07 -14.73 7.97
CA ALA A 195 -3.66 -14.66 8.39
C ALA A 195 -3.11 -13.22 8.55
N GLY A 196 -3.76 -12.23 7.92
CA GLY A 196 -3.42 -10.80 8.05
C GLY A 196 -4.43 -9.97 8.85
N TYR A 197 -5.42 -10.59 9.49
CA TYR A 197 -6.48 -9.91 10.24
C TYR A 197 -6.40 -10.26 11.72
N VAL A 198 -6.92 -9.36 12.56
CA VAL A 198 -7.02 -9.52 14.01
C VAL A 198 -8.49 -9.49 14.43
N SER A 199 -8.85 -10.29 15.42
CA SER A 199 -10.18 -10.33 16.01
C SER A 199 -10.10 -10.51 17.52
N GLY A 200 -11.13 -10.04 18.23
CA GLY A 200 -11.20 -10.11 19.69
C GLY A 200 -10.56 -8.93 20.42
N PRO A 201 -10.51 -8.99 21.77
CA PRO A 201 -10.01 -7.91 22.61
C PRO A 201 -8.50 -7.70 22.44
N LEU A 202 -8.07 -6.44 22.46
CA LEU A 202 -6.65 -6.09 22.38
C LEU A 202 -5.98 -6.32 23.74
N ALA A 203 -4.99 -7.19 23.77
CA ALA A 203 -4.08 -7.35 24.90
C ALA A 203 -2.77 -6.62 24.61
N PHE A 204 -2.17 -6.03 25.64
CA PHE A 204 -0.82 -5.50 25.53
C PHE A 204 0.17 -6.66 25.40
N ILE A 205 1.15 -6.49 24.51
CA ILE A 205 2.25 -7.43 24.39
C ILE A 205 3.12 -7.26 25.64
N GLU A 206 3.21 -8.30 26.47
CA GLU A 206 4.07 -8.35 27.66
C GLU A 206 5.51 -8.80 27.34
N ASP A 207 5.72 -9.34 26.13
CA ASP A 207 6.99 -9.87 25.66
C ASP A 207 7.87 -8.77 25.00
N ASP A 208 9.20 -8.89 25.12
CA ASP A 208 10.16 -7.85 24.72
C ASP A 208 9.97 -7.41 23.24
N PRO A 209 9.57 -6.14 22.97
CA PRO A 209 9.30 -5.64 21.63
C PRO A 209 10.54 -5.60 20.72
N GLY A 210 11.74 -5.88 21.25
CA GLY A 210 13.00 -5.99 20.52
C GLY A 210 13.21 -7.30 19.73
N ARG A 211 12.42 -8.37 19.98
CA ARG A 211 12.54 -9.64 19.24
C ARG A 211 11.92 -9.52 17.84
N GLN A 212 12.67 -9.01 16.87
CA GLN A 212 12.36 -9.22 15.46
C GLN A 212 12.56 -10.71 15.15
N MET A 213 11.52 -11.41 14.68
CA MET A 213 11.66 -12.79 14.19
C MET A 213 12.71 -12.80 13.07
N ILE A 214 13.87 -13.36 13.39
CA ILE A 214 14.87 -13.79 12.41
C ILE A 214 14.32 -15.09 11.85
N GLY A 215 13.68 -15.01 10.69
CA GLY A 215 13.31 -16.16 9.87
C GLY A 215 14.36 -16.40 8.81
#